data_AF-A0A6B3G9D8-F1
#
_entry.id   AF-A0A6B3G9D8-F1
#
_cell.length_a   1.000
_cell.length_b   1.000
_cell.length_c   1.000
_cell.angle_alpha   90.00
_cell.angle_beta   90.00
_cell.angle_gamma   90.00
#
_symmetry.space_group_name_H-M   'P 1'
#
loop_
_entity.id
_entity.type
_entity.pdbx_description
1 polymer ?
#
loop_
_entity_poly.entity_id
_entity_poly.type
_entity_poly.pdbx_seq_one_letter_code
_entity_poly.pdbx_strand_id
1 'polypeptide(L)'
;MKINRRLVLLVTAPLTVAVAFSVLALAPATNQALQAGRLTSMVEVADRASELTYRLQRERAAATALVSDQGDAEEFRLRTEETDRSIAGFRSRAEGLAAVPGSARGALDRIERFAEEMPGLRAQVRSGSSTVSALAFGYRIVIADLNGYRDGIAQA
;
A
#
# COMPACT_ATOMS: atom_id res chain seq x y z
N MET A 1 -56.25 -27.81 20.76
CA MET A 1 -55.23 -27.43 19.75
C MET A 1 -54.90 -28.66 18.91
N LYS A 2 -55.12 -28.60 17.58
CA LYS A 2 -55.00 -29.75 16.66
C LYS A 2 -53.58 -30.34 16.69
N ILE A 3 -53.46 -31.67 16.81
CA ILE A 3 -52.22 -32.45 16.94
C ILE A 3 -51.10 -32.03 15.98
N ASN A 4 -51.44 -31.64 14.75
CA ASN A 4 -50.49 -31.15 13.75
C ASN A 4 -49.69 -29.92 14.21
N ARG A 5 -50.29 -29.04 15.02
CA ARG A 5 -49.60 -27.84 15.55
C ARG A 5 -48.56 -28.19 16.61
N ARG A 6 -48.75 -29.29 17.36
CA ARG A 6 -47.76 -29.81 18.32
C ARG A 6 -46.59 -30.50 17.61
N LEU A 7 -46.88 -31.27 16.56
CA LEU A 7 -45.87 -31.92 15.72
C LEU A 7 -44.99 -30.91 14.99
N VAL A 8 -45.58 -29.87 14.40
CA VAL A 8 -44.80 -28.79 13.75
C VAL A 8 -43.87 -28.09 14.74
N LEU A 9 -44.36 -27.78 15.95
CA LEU A 9 -43.56 -27.11 17.00
C LEU A 9 -42.39 -27.97 17.50
N LEU A 10 -42.58 -29.29 17.57
CA LEU A 10 -41.54 -30.24 17.97
C LEU A 10 -40.38 -30.31 16.97
N VAL A 11 -40.66 -30.06 15.68
CA VAL A 11 -39.65 -30.13 14.62
C VAL A 11 -39.06 -28.75 14.31
N THR A 12 -39.84 -27.68 14.34
CA THR A 12 -39.33 -26.34 14.00
C THR A 12 -38.35 -25.81 15.02
N ALA A 13 -38.55 -26.08 16.32
CA ALA A 13 -37.63 -25.63 17.37
C ALA A 13 -36.19 -26.18 17.23
N PRO A 14 -35.95 -27.50 17.08
CA PRO A 14 -34.60 -28.00 16.85
C PRO A 14 -34.03 -27.57 15.49
N LEU A 15 -34.88 -27.38 14.47
CA LEU A 15 -34.44 -26.93 13.15
C LEU A 15 -33.95 -25.47 13.16
N THR A 16 -34.66 -24.56 13.83
CA THR A 16 -34.21 -23.16 13.99
C THR A 16 -32.91 -23.07 14.77
N VAL A 17 -32.75 -23.90 15.80
CA VAL A 17 -31.49 -24.01 16.56
C VAL A 17 -30.35 -24.49 15.65
N ALA A 18 -30.57 -25.55 14.87
CA ALA A 18 -29.56 -26.06 13.94
C ALA A 18 -29.13 -25.01 12.90
N VAL A 19 -30.09 -24.27 12.32
CA VAL A 19 -29.81 -23.18 11.37
C VAL A 19 -29.06 -22.04 12.05
N ALA A 20 -29.48 -21.63 13.26
CA ALA A 20 -28.81 -20.57 14.01
C ALA A 20 -27.35 -20.94 14.34
N PHE A 21 -27.11 -22.16 14.81
CA PHE A 21 -25.74 -22.65 15.07
C PHE A 21 -24.90 -22.76 13.79
N SER A 22 -25.51 -23.17 12.67
CA SER A 22 -24.81 -23.23 11.38
C SER A 22 -24.36 -21.86 10.91
N VAL A 23 -25.22 -20.84 11.04
CA VAL A 23 -24.88 -19.45 10.73
C VAL A 23 -23.80 -18.92 11.67
N LEU A 24 -23.92 -19.18 12.97
CA LEU A 24 -22.94 -18.75 13.96
C LEU A 24 -21.56 -19.41 13.77
N ALA A 25 -21.54 -20.67 13.33
CA ALA A 25 -20.32 -21.41 13.01
C ALA A 25 -19.69 -20.98 11.68
N LEU A 26 -20.49 -20.47 10.74
CA LEU A 26 -19.99 -19.98 9.45
C LEU A 26 -19.41 -18.57 9.53
N ALA A 27 -19.93 -17.72 10.42
CA ALA A 27 -19.49 -16.33 10.55
C ALA A 27 -17.96 -16.16 10.77
N PRO A 28 -17.28 -16.97 11.61
CA PRO A 28 -15.82 -16.91 11.74
C PRO A 28 -15.08 -17.23 10.43
N ALA A 29 -15.52 -18.25 9.70
CA ALA A 29 -14.90 -18.66 8.44
C ALA A 29 -15.05 -17.57 7.35
N THR A 30 -16.23 -16.94 7.27
CA THR A 30 -16.47 -15.81 6.36
C THR A 30 -15.60 -14.60 6.74
N ASN A 31 -15.49 -14.27 8.03
CA ASN A 31 -14.64 -13.18 8.49
C ASN A 31 -13.14 -13.43 8.23
N GLN A 32 -12.68 -14.66 8.43
CA GLN A 32 -11.30 -15.06 8.13
C GLN A 32 -11.00 -14.93 6.63
N ALA A 33 -11.91 -15.38 5.76
CA ALA A 33 -11.75 -15.25 4.32
C ALA A 33 -11.68 -13.78 3.88
N LEU A 34 -12.52 -12.90 4.45
CA LEU A 34 -12.47 -11.46 4.17
C LEU A 34 -11.18 -10.81 4.68
N GLN A 35 -10.69 -11.19 5.86
CA GLN A 35 -9.42 -10.69 6.40
C GLN A 35 -8.23 -11.15 5.54
N ALA A 36 -8.21 -12.42 5.12
CA ALA A 36 -7.17 -12.95 4.24
C ALA A 36 -7.14 -12.21 2.89
N GLY A 37 -8.31 -11.93 2.30
CA GLY A 37 -8.40 -11.14 1.07
C GLY A 37 -7.82 -9.73 1.23
N ARG A 38 -8.11 -9.05 2.36
CA ARG A 38 -7.54 -7.72 2.66
C ARG A 38 -6.03 -7.78 2.85
N LEU A 39 -5.53 -8.79 3.56
CA LEU A 39 -4.10 -8.99 3.77
C LEU A 39 -3.37 -9.19 2.44
N THR A 40 -3.91 -10.02 1.55
CA THR A 40 -3.36 -10.22 0.21
C THR A 40 -3.25 -8.91 -0.56
N SER A 41 -4.32 -8.09 -0.59
CA SER A 41 -4.27 -6.78 -1.26
C SER A 41 -3.24 -5.84 -0.65
N MET A 42 -3.08 -5.83 0.68
CA MET A 42 -2.06 -5.02 1.36
C MET A 42 -0.63 -5.50 1.02
N VAL A 43 -0.42 -6.81 0.93
CA VAL A 43 0.88 -7.39 0.52
C VAL A 43 1.21 -7.04 -0.93
N GLU A 44 0.22 -7.04 -1.84
CA GLU A 44 0.44 -6.60 -3.22
C GLU A 44 0.87 -5.12 -3.30
N VAL A 45 0.30 -4.26 -2.46
CA VAL A 45 0.74 -2.86 -2.37
C VAL A 45 2.13 -2.75 -1.75
N ALA A 46 2.47 -3.59 -0.77
CA ALA A 46 3.81 -3.63 -0.19
C ALA A 46 4.89 -4.09 -1.20
N ASP A 47 4.54 -4.99 -2.12
CA ASP A 47 5.40 -5.37 -3.23
C ASP A 47 5.65 -4.17 -4.18
N ARG A 48 4.59 -3.44 -4.54
CA ARG A 48 4.72 -2.19 -5.32
C ARG A 48 5.51 -1.11 -4.60
N ALA A 49 5.37 -0.99 -3.29
CA ALA A 49 6.16 -0.08 -2.46
C ALA A 49 7.66 -0.46 -2.48
N SER A 50 7.97 -1.76 -2.53
CA SER A 50 9.34 -2.26 -2.61
C SER A 50 9.96 -1.96 -3.97
N GLU A 51 9.23 -2.17 -5.06
CA GLU A 51 9.66 -1.77 -6.40
C GLU A 51 9.86 -0.25 -6.49
N LEU A 52 8.94 0.55 -5.96
CA LEU A 52 9.08 2.01 -5.93
C LEU A 52 10.30 2.46 -5.13
N THR A 53 10.55 1.82 -3.98
CA THR A 53 11.77 2.03 -3.20
C THR A 53 13.02 1.77 -4.03
N TYR A 54 13.06 0.65 -4.75
CA TYR A 54 14.18 0.30 -5.63
C TYR A 54 14.39 1.36 -6.74
N ARG A 55 13.32 1.83 -7.37
CA ARG A 55 13.40 2.89 -8.41
C ARG A 55 13.89 4.21 -7.84
N LEU A 56 13.37 4.65 -6.69
CA LEU A 56 13.80 5.88 -6.02
C LEU A 56 15.28 5.84 -5.62
N GLN A 57 15.79 4.69 -5.17
CA GLN A 57 17.22 4.54 -4.85
C GLN A 57 18.11 4.75 -6.09
N ARG A 58 17.68 4.25 -7.25
CA ARG A 58 18.40 4.41 -8.52
C ARG A 58 18.30 5.82 -9.06
N GLU A 59 17.12 6.44 -8.97
CA GLU A 59 16.94 7.86 -9.30
C GLU A 59 17.81 8.74 -8.41
N ARG A 60 17.88 8.47 -7.09
CA ARG A 60 18.77 9.18 -6.16
C ARG A 60 20.24 9.05 -6.54
N ALA A 61 20.68 7.86 -6.93
CA ALA A 61 22.06 7.63 -7.37
C ALA A 61 22.37 8.43 -8.65
N ALA A 62 21.48 8.39 -9.64
CA ALA A 62 21.63 9.17 -10.88
C ALA A 62 21.59 10.69 -10.62
N ALA A 63 20.69 11.17 -9.75
CA ALA A 63 20.63 12.56 -9.34
C ALA A 63 21.92 13.02 -8.66
N THR A 64 22.48 12.20 -7.77
CA THR A 64 23.74 12.48 -7.08
C THR A 64 24.91 12.55 -8.06
N ALA A 65 24.97 11.60 -9.01
CA ALA A 65 25.99 11.59 -10.05
C ALA A 65 25.88 12.85 -10.94
N LEU A 66 24.66 13.22 -11.33
CA LEU A 66 24.41 14.40 -12.16
C LEU A 66 24.82 15.71 -11.47
N VAL A 67 24.44 15.90 -10.20
CA VAL A 67 24.84 17.10 -9.43
C VAL A 67 26.34 17.15 -9.14
N SER A 68 27.00 15.99 -9.08
CA SER A 68 28.45 15.91 -8.87
C SER A 68 29.26 16.01 -10.16
N ASP A 69 28.63 16.30 -11.30
CA ASP A 69 29.23 16.32 -12.65
C ASP A 69 29.92 14.99 -13.03
N GLN A 70 29.42 13.88 -12.49
CA GLN A 70 29.90 12.51 -12.71
C GLN A 70 28.89 11.65 -13.49
N GLY A 71 27.72 12.21 -13.82
CA GLY A 71 26.60 11.49 -14.39
C GLY A 71 26.02 12.19 -15.62
N ASP A 72 25.18 11.47 -16.33
CA ASP A 72 24.51 11.93 -17.55
C ASP A 72 23.07 12.39 -17.24
N ALA A 73 22.67 13.52 -17.82
CA ALA A 73 21.31 14.05 -17.72
C ALA A 73 20.28 13.09 -18.34
N GLU A 74 20.67 12.36 -19.39
CA GLU A 74 19.81 11.37 -20.03
C GLU A 74 19.57 10.15 -19.14
N GLU A 75 20.62 9.64 -18.48
CA GLU A 75 20.49 8.58 -17.48
C GLU A 75 19.56 9.01 -16.34
N PHE A 76 19.70 10.24 -15.84
CA PHE A 76 18.77 10.77 -14.83
C PHE A 76 17.32 10.82 -15.36
N ARG A 77 17.10 11.30 -16.59
CA ARG A 77 15.78 11.32 -17.22
C ARG A 77 15.16 9.92 -17.30
N LEU A 78 15.92 8.93 -17.77
CA LEU A 78 15.47 7.53 -17.84
C LEU A 78 15.07 7.00 -16.47
N ARG A 79 15.85 7.30 -15.42
CA ARG A 79 15.48 6.90 -14.04
C ARG A 79 14.22 7.59 -13.55
N THR A 80 14.03 8.88 -13.84
CA THR A 80 12.79 9.59 -13.46
C THR A 80 11.55 8.97 -14.11
N GLU A 81 11.62 8.57 -15.38
CA GLU A 81 10.50 7.92 -16.07
C GLU A 81 10.19 6.51 -15.53
N GLU A 82 11.22 5.77 -15.15
CA GLU A 82 11.05 4.47 -14.48
C GLU A 82 10.37 4.62 -13.13
N THR A 83 10.76 5.63 -12.34
CA THR A 83 10.10 5.96 -11.08
C THR A 83 8.65 6.39 -11.29
N ASP A 84 8.36 7.23 -12.29
CA ASP A 84 6.99 7.69 -12.56
C ASP A 84 6.05 6.54 -12.92
N ARG A 85 6.53 5.59 -13.74
CA ARG A 85 5.79 4.35 -14.02
C ARG A 85 5.54 3.53 -12.74
N SER A 86 6.51 3.48 -11.84
CA SER A 86 6.37 2.78 -10.56
C SER A 86 5.40 3.48 -9.61
N ILE A 87 5.43 4.82 -9.53
CA ILE A 87 4.47 5.64 -8.77
C ILE A 87 3.04 5.38 -9.27
N ALA A 88 2.82 5.43 -10.58
CA ALA A 88 1.50 5.16 -11.17
C ALA A 88 1.00 3.75 -10.83
N GLY A 89 1.88 2.74 -10.93
CA GLY A 89 1.55 1.36 -10.56
C GLY A 89 1.26 1.18 -9.06
N PHE A 90 1.97 1.90 -8.20
CA PHE A 90 1.72 1.94 -6.76
C PHE A 90 0.36 2.60 -6.44
N ARG A 91 0.11 3.80 -6.96
CA ARG A 91 -1.16 4.55 -6.77
C ARG A 91 -2.37 3.74 -7.18
N SER A 92 -2.35 3.16 -8.38
CA SER A 92 -3.44 2.34 -8.90
C SER A 92 -3.80 1.16 -7.99
N ARG A 93 -2.82 0.58 -7.29
CA ARG A 93 -3.07 -0.52 -6.33
C ARG A 93 -3.46 -0.01 -4.95
N ALA A 94 -2.89 1.11 -4.51
CA ALA A 94 -3.19 1.73 -3.22
C ALA A 94 -4.62 2.28 -3.14
N GLU A 95 -5.14 2.87 -4.23
CA GLU A 95 -6.52 3.38 -4.33
C GLU A 95 -7.57 2.28 -4.13
N GLY A 96 -7.26 1.04 -4.50
CA GLY A 96 -8.15 -0.12 -4.33
C GLY A 96 -8.28 -0.63 -2.89
N LEU A 97 -7.52 -0.08 -1.93
CA LEU A 97 -7.51 -0.57 -0.55
C LEU A 97 -8.66 -0.01 0.30
N ALA A 98 -9.75 -0.78 0.41
CA ALA A 98 -10.94 -0.39 1.16
C ALA A 98 -10.73 -0.21 2.69
N ALA A 99 -9.79 -0.92 3.31
CA ALA A 99 -9.54 -0.84 4.75
C ALA A 99 -8.06 -1.12 5.05
N VAL A 100 -7.35 -0.08 5.48
CA VAL A 100 -5.93 -0.12 5.84
C VAL A 100 -5.80 0.39 7.29
N PRO A 101 -4.95 -0.24 8.12
CA PRO A 101 -4.64 0.23 9.47
C PRO A 101 -4.22 1.71 9.48
N GLY A 102 -4.54 2.44 10.55
CA GLY A 102 -4.30 3.90 10.61
C GLY A 102 -2.83 4.31 10.37
N SER A 103 -1.88 3.53 10.88
CA SER A 103 -0.44 3.73 10.65
C SER A 103 -0.06 3.60 9.17
N ALA A 104 -0.53 2.54 8.52
CA ALA A 104 -0.29 2.29 7.10
C ALA A 104 -1.03 3.31 6.21
N ARG A 105 -2.23 3.76 6.58
CA ARG A 105 -2.94 4.82 5.85
C ARG A 105 -2.20 6.16 5.92
N GLY A 106 -1.72 6.54 7.11
CA GLY A 106 -0.91 7.75 7.25
C GLY A 106 0.40 7.70 6.45
N ALA A 107 0.99 6.52 6.27
CA ALA A 107 2.15 6.33 5.39
C ALA A 107 1.78 6.51 3.91
N LEU A 108 0.66 5.94 3.45
CA LEU A 108 0.16 6.13 2.08
C LEU A 108 -0.06 7.61 1.76
N ASP A 109 -0.69 8.37 2.65
CA ASP A 109 -0.95 9.81 2.45
C ASP A 109 0.35 10.63 2.38
N ARG A 110 1.41 10.22 3.09
CA ARG A 110 2.72 10.86 3.02
C ARG A 110 3.44 10.55 1.71
N ILE A 111 3.39 9.29 1.27
CA ILE A 111 3.95 8.86 -0.02
C ILE A 111 3.29 9.64 -1.16
N GLU A 112 1.96 9.78 -1.12
CA GLU A 112 1.20 10.48 -2.16
C GLU A 112 1.62 11.94 -2.29
N ARG A 113 1.67 12.67 -1.17
CA ARG A 113 2.11 14.08 -1.16
C ARG A 113 3.51 14.25 -1.70
N PHE A 114 4.44 13.37 -1.33
CA PHE A 114 5.78 13.49 -1.89
C PHE A 114 5.84 13.16 -3.37
N ALA A 115 5.05 12.20 -3.86
CA ALA A 115 4.97 11.93 -5.29
C ALA A 115 4.48 13.17 -6.08
N GLU A 116 3.69 14.05 -5.47
CA GLU A 116 3.34 15.36 -6.03
C GLU A 116 4.49 16.39 -5.95
N GLU A 117 5.34 16.32 -4.92
CA GLU A 117 6.50 17.21 -4.72
C GLU A 117 7.73 16.81 -5.57
N MET A 118 7.79 15.55 -6.03
CA MET A 118 8.90 14.98 -6.81
C MET A 118 9.33 15.81 -8.05
N PRO A 119 8.42 16.35 -8.87
CA PRO A 119 8.80 17.20 -10.00
C PRO A 119 9.63 18.41 -9.58
N GLY A 120 9.32 19.02 -8.42
CA GLY A 120 10.08 20.13 -7.86
C GLY A 120 11.49 19.72 -7.44
N LEU A 121 11.62 18.56 -6.78
CA LEU A 121 12.94 18.00 -6.43
C LEU A 121 13.79 17.75 -7.69
N ARG A 122 13.20 17.14 -8.73
CA ARG A 122 13.88 16.86 -10.00
C ARG A 122 14.29 18.12 -10.75
N ALA A 123 13.49 19.18 -10.67
CA ALA A 123 13.86 20.48 -11.25
C ALA A 123 15.13 21.04 -10.59
N GLN A 124 15.26 20.91 -9.26
CA GLN A 124 16.45 21.34 -8.53
C GLN A 124 17.72 20.53 -8.87
N VAL A 125 17.56 19.23 -9.18
CA VAL A 125 18.66 18.39 -9.69
C VAL A 125 19.15 18.93 -11.04
N ARG A 126 18.22 19.20 -11.97
CA ARG A 126 18.55 19.66 -13.34
C ARG A 126 19.15 21.06 -13.37
N SER A 127 18.70 21.95 -12.48
CA SER A 127 19.26 23.31 -12.36
C SER A 127 20.62 23.35 -11.66
N GLY A 128 21.06 22.25 -11.05
CA GLY A 128 22.26 22.22 -10.20
C GLY A 128 22.14 23.08 -8.93
N SER A 129 20.93 23.54 -8.58
CA SER A 129 20.71 24.45 -7.44
C SER A 129 20.58 23.74 -6.10
N SER A 130 20.67 22.41 -6.08
CA SER A 130 20.58 21.59 -4.87
C SER A 130 21.94 21.04 -4.46
N THR A 131 22.15 20.90 -3.15
CA THR A 131 23.31 20.17 -2.64
C THR A 131 23.04 18.67 -2.65
N VAL A 132 24.08 17.85 -2.80
CA VAL A 132 23.98 16.38 -2.70
C VAL A 132 23.31 15.97 -1.38
N SER A 133 23.62 16.65 -0.28
CA SER A 133 23.02 16.39 1.04
C SER A 133 21.51 16.67 1.07
N ALA A 134 21.06 17.78 0.46
CA ALA A 134 19.64 18.13 0.39
C ALA A 134 18.85 17.11 -0.46
N LEU A 135 19.41 16.70 -1.60
CA LEU A 135 18.82 15.66 -2.45
C LEU A 135 18.72 14.32 -1.72
N ALA A 136 19.83 13.88 -1.10
CA ALA A 136 19.86 12.64 -0.35
C ALA A 136 18.81 12.61 0.79
N PHE A 137 18.58 13.76 1.44
CA PHE A 137 17.55 13.90 2.46
C PHE A 137 16.13 13.79 1.87
N GLY A 138 15.85 14.50 0.77
CA GLY A 138 14.54 14.45 0.10
C GLY A 138 14.13 13.03 -0.28
N TYR A 139 15.00 12.30 -0.98
CA TYR A 139 14.73 10.89 -1.33
C TYR A 139 14.60 9.98 -0.10
N ARG A 140 15.39 10.21 0.96
CA ARG A 140 15.37 9.37 2.18
C ARG A 140 14.04 9.42 2.90
N ILE A 141 13.37 10.57 2.94
CA ILE A 141 12.08 10.74 3.62
C ILE A 141 11.06 9.73 3.06
N VAL A 142 11.00 9.59 1.74
CA VAL A 142 9.98 8.73 1.12
C VAL A 142 10.31 7.28 1.07
N ILE A 143 11.59 6.96 0.96
CA ILE A 143 12.04 5.60 1.22
C ILE A 143 11.64 5.19 2.65
N ALA A 144 11.75 6.08 3.63
CA ALA A 144 11.32 5.79 5.00
C ALA A 144 9.79 5.62 5.12
N ASP A 145 8.99 6.44 4.43
CA ASP A 145 7.53 6.29 4.43
C ASP A 145 7.06 5.00 3.72
N LEU A 146 7.72 4.60 2.63
CA LEU A 146 7.48 3.32 1.95
C LEU A 146 7.76 2.13 2.87
N ASN A 147 8.83 2.21 3.66
CA ASN A 147 9.10 1.20 4.70
C ASN A 147 8.06 1.27 5.83
N GLY A 148 7.66 2.46 6.25
CA GLY A 148 6.63 2.66 7.27
C GLY A 148 5.27 2.06 6.90
N TYR A 149 4.91 2.04 5.61
CA TYR A 149 3.73 1.31 5.13
C TYR A 149 3.86 -0.20 5.40
N ARG A 150 5.01 -0.80 5.08
CA ARG A 150 5.29 -2.24 5.30
C ARG A 150 5.24 -2.60 6.79
N ASP A 151 5.78 -1.74 7.64
CA ASP A 151 5.74 -1.95 9.09
C ASP A 151 4.31 -1.81 9.63
N GLY A 152 3.56 -0.83 9.11
CA GLY A 152 2.16 -0.59 9.52
C GLY A 152 1.21 -1.74 9.19
N ILE A 153 1.44 -2.49 8.10
CA ILE A 153 0.66 -3.68 7.80
C ILE A 153 1.11 -4.91 8.58
N ALA A 154 2.39 -4.98 8.99
CA ALA A 154 2.92 -6.09 9.79
C ALA A 154 2.46 -6.04 11.26
N GLN A 155 2.05 -4.85 11.73
CA GLN A 155 1.56 -4.61 13.09
C GLN A 155 0.03 -4.71 13.23
N ALA A 156 -0.69 -5.00 12.14
CA ALA A 156 -2.14 -5.06 12.08
C ALA A 156 -2.70 -6.47 12.25
#